data_AF-A0A915UT01-F1
#
_entry.id   AF-A0A915UT01-F1
#
_cell.length_a   1.000
_cell.length_b   1.000
_cell.length_c   1.000
_cell.angle_alpha   90.00
_cell.angle_beta   90.00
_cell.angle_gamma   90.00
#
_symmetry.space_group_name_H-M   'P 1'
#
loop_
_entity.id
_entity.type
_entity.pdbx_description
1 polymer ?
#
loop_
_entity_poly.entity_id
_entity_poly.type
_entity_poly.pdbx_seq_one_letter_code
_entity_poly.pdbx_strand_id
1 'polypeptide(L)'
;MPDRRHSATQVESVLRELRGVCGARVVTDESGLIQEIHLLVEAERNPKQAVRDVESALLAHFGIHIDHRKVSVAQKGSASKLADPNRLRWLDVQITHEGTRAVVAVLLERNGTVYRGVASGVRASTQIPRLVASATLRAVEAAHGLCERFGLEDVSTTATVGSYPVAIVLVSAVREQGEDLLVGSALIRQDTLRAVGLATLDAVNRRVSAFPTDVEATAVAQLSEPTAASTENDLGRV
;
A
#
# COMPACT_ATOMS: atom_id res chain seq x y z
N MET A 1 15.19 51.84 -21.64
CA MET A 1 14.17 51.34 -20.68
C MET A 1 14.93 50.62 -19.58
N PRO A 2 14.79 50.98 -18.30
CA PRO A 2 15.62 50.38 -17.26
C PRO A 2 15.22 48.92 -17.05
N ASP A 3 16.20 48.02 -17.12
CA ASP A 3 16.05 46.60 -16.79
C ASP A 3 15.46 46.48 -15.39
N ARG A 4 14.18 46.13 -15.31
CA ARG A 4 13.50 45.89 -14.05
C ARG A 4 14.04 44.57 -13.51
N ARG A 5 15.15 44.63 -12.76
CA ARG A 5 15.74 43.49 -12.08
C ARG A 5 14.78 43.03 -11.00
N HIS A 6 13.95 42.05 -11.33
CA HIS A 6 13.06 41.42 -10.37
C HIS A 6 13.89 40.53 -9.45
N SER A 7 13.79 40.77 -8.15
CA SER A 7 14.50 39.93 -7.18
C SER A 7 13.90 38.53 -7.17
N ALA A 8 14.72 37.49 -7.00
CA ALA A 8 14.27 36.10 -6.92
C ALA A 8 13.11 35.94 -5.91
N THR A 9 13.14 36.66 -4.79
CA THR A 9 12.08 36.65 -3.76
C THR A 9 10.74 37.18 -4.27
N GLN A 10 10.74 38.19 -5.15
CA GLN A 10 9.52 38.73 -5.76
C GLN A 10 8.91 37.73 -6.73
N VAL A 11 9.77 37.10 -7.53
CA VAL A 11 9.35 36.04 -8.47
C VAL A 11 8.75 34.86 -7.72
N GLU A 12 9.43 34.39 -6.67
CA GLU A 12 8.92 33.32 -5.81
C GLU A 12 7.56 33.66 -5.17
N SER A 13 7.35 34.91 -4.75
CA SER A 13 6.07 35.34 -4.15
C SER A 13 4.92 35.18 -5.13
N VAL A 14 5.07 35.64 -6.37
CA VAL A 14 4.05 35.52 -7.42
C VAL A 14 3.80 34.05 -7.77
N LEU A 15 4.86 33.24 -7.85
CA LEU A 15 4.70 31.82 -8.15
C LEU A 15 3.96 31.06 -7.05
N ARG A 16 4.07 31.49 -5.78
CA ARG A 16 3.30 30.90 -4.66
C ARG A 16 1.80 31.25 -4.70
N GLU A 17 1.40 32.31 -5.40
CA GLU A 17 -0.02 32.67 -5.57
C GLU A 17 -0.74 31.78 -6.60
N LEU A 18 0.01 31.04 -7.43
CA LEU A 18 -0.57 30.12 -8.38
C LEU A 18 -1.30 28.99 -7.67
N ARG A 19 -2.52 28.69 -8.14
CA ARG A 19 -3.40 27.68 -7.53
C ARG A 19 -2.71 26.33 -7.41
N GLY A 20 -2.58 25.86 -6.17
CA GLY A 20 -2.00 24.56 -5.83
C GLY A 20 -0.47 24.57 -5.78
N VAL A 21 0.20 25.73 -5.76
CA VAL A 21 1.63 25.85 -5.45
C VAL A 21 1.78 25.99 -3.94
N CYS A 22 2.41 25.01 -3.30
CA CYS A 22 2.74 25.02 -1.88
C CYS A 22 4.08 25.71 -1.59
N GLY A 23 4.95 25.83 -2.59
CA GLY A 23 6.25 26.48 -2.46
C GLY A 23 6.89 26.70 -3.82
N ALA A 24 7.70 27.75 -3.93
CA ALA A 24 8.49 28.07 -5.10
C ALA A 24 9.87 28.55 -4.64
N ARG A 25 10.92 28.17 -5.36
CA ARG A 25 12.28 28.64 -5.19
C ARG A 25 12.91 28.96 -6.54
N VAL A 26 13.57 30.10 -6.65
CA VAL A 26 14.22 30.55 -7.88
C VAL A 26 15.73 30.63 -7.65
N VAL A 27 16.49 30.00 -8.54
CA VAL A 27 17.96 30.03 -8.54
C VAL A 27 18.41 30.97 -9.66
N THR A 28 19.13 32.02 -9.28
CA THR A 28 19.71 32.99 -10.22
C THR A 28 21.23 32.91 -10.24
N ASP A 29 21.84 33.30 -11.35
CA ASP A 29 23.29 33.44 -11.45
C ASP A 29 23.81 34.76 -10.87
N GLU A 30 25.13 34.96 -10.92
CA GLU A 30 25.81 36.19 -10.47
C GLU A 30 25.36 37.44 -11.25
N SER A 31 24.79 37.26 -12.45
CA SER A 31 24.24 38.34 -13.28
C SER A 31 22.76 38.64 -13.00
N GLY A 32 22.11 37.82 -12.16
CA GLY A 32 20.70 37.93 -11.80
C GLY A 32 19.73 37.24 -12.77
N LEU A 33 20.24 36.43 -13.71
CA LEU A 33 19.42 35.66 -14.65
C LEU A 33 18.95 34.35 -14.01
N ILE A 34 17.70 33.96 -14.29
CA ILE A 34 17.12 32.71 -13.78
C ILE A 34 17.79 31.51 -14.47
N GLN A 35 18.47 30.70 -13.67
CA GLN A 35 19.01 29.41 -14.09
C GLN A 35 17.97 28.30 -13.92
N GLU A 36 17.36 28.22 -12.73
CA GLU A 36 16.41 27.15 -12.39
C GLU A 36 15.26 27.67 -11.52
N ILE A 37 14.10 27.01 -11.65
CA ILE A 37 12.93 27.24 -10.81
C ILE A 37 12.48 25.89 -10.25
N HIS A 38 12.42 25.77 -8.93
CA HIS A 38 11.86 24.61 -8.25
C HIS A 38 10.49 24.96 -7.69
N LEU A 39 9.47 24.22 -8.14
CA LEU A 39 8.10 24.35 -7.64
C LEU A 39 7.73 23.13 -6.83
N LEU A 40 7.01 23.37 -5.76
CA LEU A 40 6.33 22.36 -4.98
C LEU A 40 4.82 22.58 -5.15
N VAL A 41 4.13 21.66 -5.83
CA VAL A 41 2.68 21.75 -6.13
C VAL A 41 1.90 20.64 -5.43
N GLU A 42 0.60 20.78 -5.25
CA GLU A 42 -0.27 19.72 -4.72
C GLU A 42 -0.33 18.50 -5.67
N ALA A 43 -0.51 17.29 -5.13
CA ALA A 43 -0.48 16.04 -5.90
C ALA A 43 -1.54 15.92 -7.00
N GLU A 44 -2.67 16.62 -6.85
CA GLU A 44 -3.78 16.64 -7.81
C GLU A 44 -3.48 17.48 -9.05
N ARG A 45 -2.42 18.30 -9.03
CA ARG A 45 -2.03 19.15 -10.16
C ARG A 45 -1.21 18.38 -11.19
N ASN A 46 -1.62 18.49 -12.46
CA ASN A 46 -0.82 18.01 -13.59
C ASN A 46 0.49 18.81 -13.71
N PRO A 47 1.68 18.18 -13.63
CA PRO A 47 2.97 18.88 -13.69
C PRO A 47 3.18 19.70 -14.97
N LYS A 48 2.72 19.21 -16.13
CA LYS A 48 2.84 19.95 -17.40
C LYS A 48 1.98 21.22 -17.40
N GLN A 49 0.83 21.18 -16.75
CA GLN A 49 -0.01 22.37 -16.61
C GLN A 49 0.59 23.36 -15.62
N ALA A 50 1.18 22.88 -14.52
CA ALA A 50 1.89 23.75 -13.57
C ALA A 50 3.06 24.50 -14.22
N VAL A 51 3.85 23.83 -15.08
CA VAL A 51 4.93 24.48 -15.84
C VAL A 51 4.39 25.57 -16.78
N ARG A 52 3.28 25.32 -17.47
CA ARG A 52 2.63 26.33 -18.34
C ARG A 52 2.09 27.52 -17.57
N ASP A 53 1.48 27.27 -16.40
CA ASP A 53 0.95 28.31 -15.53
C ASP A 53 2.10 29.23 -15.05
N VAL A 54 3.28 28.67 -14.80
CA VAL A 54 4.50 29.40 -14.42
C VAL A 54 5.06 30.22 -15.57
N GLU A 55 5.20 29.64 -16.77
CA GLU A 55 5.61 30.38 -17.97
C GLU A 55 4.68 31.58 -18.22
N SER A 56 3.38 31.36 -18.10
CA SER A 56 2.36 32.39 -18.29
C SER A 56 2.43 33.48 -17.22
N ALA A 57 2.62 33.11 -15.95
CA ALA A 57 2.74 34.05 -14.84
C ALA A 57 4.00 34.91 -14.94
N LEU A 58 5.15 34.31 -15.27
CA LEU A 58 6.41 35.04 -15.42
C LEU A 58 6.37 36.01 -16.60
N LEU A 59 5.75 35.59 -17.70
CA LEU A 59 5.55 36.46 -18.86
C LEU A 59 4.61 37.63 -18.53
N ALA A 60 3.49 37.37 -17.86
CA ALA A 60 2.47 38.38 -17.56
C ALA A 60 2.92 39.40 -16.50
N HIS A 61 3.56 38.94 -15.42
CA HIS A 61 3.93 39.81 -14.29
C HIS A 61 5.29 40.48 -14.46
N PHE A 62 6.22 39.82 -15.15
CA PHE A 62 7.63 40.25 -15.21
C PHE A 62 8.17 40.39 -16.64
N GLY A 63 7.42 39.99 -17.67
CA GLY A 63 7.91 39.99 -19.05
C GLY A 63 9.03 38.98 -19.32
N ILE A 64 9.19 37.98 -18.46
CA ILE A 64 10.30 37.01 -18.52
C ILE A 64 9.85 35.78 -19.30
N HIS A 65 10.57 35.46 -20.37
CA HIS A 65 10.46 34.17 -21.04
C HIS A 65 11.39 33.15 -20.37
N ILE A 66 10.82 32.04 -19.90
CA ILE A 66 11.56 30.91 -19.34
C ILE A 66 11.33 29.67 -20.20
N ASP A 67 12.36 28.87 -20.39
CA ASP A 67 12.24 27.54 -21.02
C ASP A 67 11.72 26.55 -19.96
N HIS A 68 10.71 25.76 -20.31
CA HIS A 68 10.19 24.66 -19.49
C HIS A 68 11.28 23.72 -18.94
N ARG A 69 12.43 23.58 -19.62
CA ARG A 69 13.59 22.78 -19.15
C ARG A 69 14.23 23.32 -17.87
N LYS A 70 14.06 24.61 -17.58
CA LYS A 70 14.55 25.26 -16.36
C LYS A 70 13.57 25.13 -15.19
N VAL A 71 12.39 24.56 -15.40
CA VAL A 71 11.34 24.44 -14.39
C VAL A 71 11.26 22.99 -13.91
N SER A 72 11.64 22.77 -12.66
CA SER A 72 11.50 21.50 -11.96
C SER A 72 10.28 21.53 -11.05
N VAL A 73 9.38 20.56 -11.20
CA VAL A 73 8.15 20.47 -10.41
C VAL A 73 8.20 19.24 -9.52
N ALA A 74 8.23 19.47 -8.22
CA ALA A 74 7.98 18.49 -7.17
C ALA A 74 6.51 18.57 -6.74
N GLN A 75 5.92 17.43 -6.36
CA GLN A 75 4.54 17.38 -5.90
C GLN A 75 4.48 17.06 -4.39
N LYS A 76 3.93 17.97 -3.58
CA LYS A 76 3.57 17.78 -2.17
C LYS A 76 2.36 16.86 -2.09
N GLY A 77 2.57 15.69 -1.48
CA GLY A 77 1.60 14.60 -1.51
C GLY A 77 1.87 13.56 -2.61
N SER A 78 2.85 13.79 -3.49
CA SER A 78 3.47 12.71 -4.26
C SER A 78 4.58 12.06 -3.44
N ALA A 79 4.24 11.68 -2.20
CA ALA A 79 4.68 10.37 -1.79
C ALA A 79 4.11 9.45 -2.87
N SER A 80 4.99 8.74 -3.54
CA SER A 80 4.65 7.72 -4.52
C SER A 80 3.37 6.95 -4.10
N LYS A 81 2.75 6.26 -5.04
CA LYS A 81 1.86 5.10 -4.80
C LYS A 81 2.50 3.98 -3.92
N LEU A 82 3.49 4.29 -3.09
CA LEU A 82 4.24 3.41 -2.21
C LEU A 82 3.80 3.67 -0.76
N ALA A 83 3.09 2.68 -0.25
CA ALA A 83 2.62 2.50 1.12
C ALA A 83 1.51 3.47 1.55
N ASP A 84 0.28 3.14 1.14
CA ASP A 84 -0.82 3.25 2.10
C ASP A 84 -0.36 2.47 3.36
N PRO A 85 -0.14 3.13 4.52
CA PRO A 85 0.30 2.46 5.74
C PRO A 85 -0.70 1.37 6.16
N ASN A 86 -1.96 1.47 5.72
CA ASN A 86 -3.00 0.50 5.97
C ASN A 86 -2.99 -0.69 4.99
N ARG A 87 -2.06 -0.76 4.02
CA ARG A 87 -2.01 -1.88 3.07
C ARG A 87 -1.24 -3.06 3.65
N LEU A 88 -1.86 -4.24 3.55
CA LEU A 88 -1.23 -5.50 3.91
C LEU A 88 -0.01 -5.79 3.03
N ARG A 89 1.13 -6.05 3.66
CA ARG A 89 2.39 -6.44 3.04
C ARG A 89 2.57 -7.95 3.18
N TRP A 90 2.98 -8.59 2.09
CA TRP A 90 3.37 -10.00 2.13
C TRP A 90 4.68 -10.17 2.91
N LEU A 91 4.67 -11.01 3.94
CA LEU A 91 5.89 -11.43 4.63
C LEU A 91 6.34 -12.79 4.11
N ASP A 92 5.55 -13.84 4.35
CA ASP A 92 6.00 -15.22 4.16
C ASP A 92 4.85 -16.21 3.93
N VAL A 93 5.21 -17.37 3.39
CA VAL A 93 4.35 -18.56 3.31
C VAL A 93 5.10 -19.78 3.85
N GLN A 94 4.47 -20.46 4.78
CA GLN A 94 4.99 -21.65 5.46
C GLN A 94 4.13 -22.85 5.10
N ILE A 95 4.77 -23.95 4.70
CA ILE A 95 4.07 -25.17 4.31
C ILE A 95 4.58 -26.32 5.17
N THR A 96 3.65 -26.97 5.86
CA THR A 96 3.90 -28.19 6.62
C THR A 96 3.25 -29.36 5.91
N HIS A 97 3.99 -30.46 5.76
CA HIS A 97 3.51 -31.67 5.11
C HIS A 97 3.23 -32.76 6.13
N GLU A 98 2.00 -33.26 6.14
CA GLU A 98 1.50 -34.24 7.09
C GLU A 98 0.89 -35.42 6.31
N GLY A 99 1.71 -36.38 5.89
CA GLY A 99 1.24 -37.49 5.06
C GLY A 99 0.59 -36.99 3.76
N THR A 100 -0.68 -37.32 3.51
CA THR A 100 -1.42 -36.85 2.31
C THR A 100 -1.99 -35.44 2.46
N ARG A 101 -1.77 -34.78 3.61
CA ARG A 101 -2.25 -33.43 3.91
C ARG A 101 -1.12 -32.41 3.84
N ALA A 102 -1.47 -31.19 3.46
CA ALA A 102 -0.63 -30.02 3.60
C ALA A 102 -1.35 -28.97 4.44
N VAL A 103 -0.61 -28.30 5.31
CA VAL A 103 -1.05 -27.13 6.07
C VAL A 103 -0.23 -25.95 5.59
N VAL A 104 -0.91 -24.90 5.13
CA VAL A 104 -0.28 -23.67 4.64
C VAL A 104 -0.63 -22.54 5.58
N ALA A 105 0.39 -21.81 6.04
CA ALA A 105 0.24 -20.59 6.81
C ALA A 105 0.84 -19.41 6.03
N VAL A 106 0.08 -18.33 5.90
CA VAL A 106 0.51 -17.08 5.26
C VAL A 106 0.62 -16.00 6.32
N LEU A 107 1.71 -15.23 6.26
CA LEU A 107 1.99 -14.12 7.14
C LEU A 107 1.92 -12.80 6.37
N LEU A 108 1.08 -11.89 6.85
CA LEU A 108 0.93 -10.53 6.33
C LEU A 108 1.26 -9.52 7.42
N GLU A 109 1.78 -8.35 7.04
CA GLU A 109 2.07 -7.25 7.95
C GLU A 109 1.22 -6.03 7.60
N ARG A 110 0.67 -5.37 8.63
CA ARG A 110 0.10 -4.02 8.50
C ARG A 110 0.43 -3.23 9.76
N ASN A 111 0.98 -2.03 9.61
CA ASN A 111 1.37 -1.16 10.73
C ASN A 111 2.22 -1.87 11.80
N GLY A 112 3.16 -2.72 11.39
CA GLY A 112 4.02 -3.50 12.30
C GLY A 112 3.34 -4.67 13.02
N THR A 113 2.04 -4.88 12.82
CA THR A 113 1.31 -6.05 13.33
C THR A 113 1.32 -7.16 12.28
N VAL A 114 1.65 -8.38 12.71
CA VAL A 114 1.66 -9.57 11.85
C VAL A 114 0.35 -10.33 12.01
N TYR A 115 -0.30 -10.61 10.89
CA TYR A 115 -1.53 -11.38 10.78
C TYR A 115 -1.25 -12.71 10.10
N ARG A 116 -1.77 -13.78 10.69
CA ARG A 116 -1.56 -15.15 10.23
C ARG A 116 -2.87 -15.75 9.77
N GLY A 117 -2.90 -16.22 8.53
CA GLY A 117 -3.99 -17.02 7.99
C GLY A 117 -3.55 -18.44 7.70
N VAL A 118 -4.43 -19.41 7.88
CA VAL A 118 -4.12 -20.84 7.73
C VAL A 118 -5.17 -21.51 6.86
N ALA A 119 -4.72 -22.41 5.99
CA ALA A 119 -5.57 -23.33 5.26
C ALA A 119 -4.93 -24.72 5.24
N SER A 120 -5.74 -25.77 5.10
CA SER A 120 -5.23 -27.13 4.99
C SER A 120 -6.04 -27.93 3.99
N GLY A 121 -5.41 -28.92 3.37
CA GLY A 121 -6.07 -29.76 2.37
C GLY A 121 -5.14 -30.82 1.81
N VAL A 122 -5.53 -31.40 0.67
CA VAL A 122 -4.76 -32.47 0.02
C VAL A 122 -3.41 -31.94 -0.46
N ARG A 123 -2.34 -32.70 -0.20
CA ARG A 123 -0.99 -32.42 -0.69
C ARG A 123 -0.87 -32.81 -2.18
N ALA A 124 -1.41 -31.98 -3.06
CA ALA A 124 -1.28 -32.11 -4.50
C ALA A 124 -0.74 -30.81 -5.11
N SER A 125 0.05 -30.91 -6.18
CA SER A 125 0.68 -29.75 -6.84
C SER A 125 -0.32 -28.68 -7.29
N THR A 126 -1.52 -29.10 -7.71
CA THR A 126 -2.62 -28.20 -8.09
C THR A 126 -3.36 -27.60 -6.90
N GLN A 127 -3.27 -28.24 -5.73
CA GLN A 127 -3.98 -27.80 -4.51
C GLN A 127 -3.14 -26.85 -3.65
N ILE A 128 -1.80 -27.01 -3.63
CA ILE A 128 -0.93 -26.12 -2.85
C ILE A 128 -1.16 -24.62 -3.18
N PRO A 129 -1.22 -24.18 -4.46
CA PRO A 129 -1.56 -22.80 -4.79
C PRO A 129 -2.91 -22.34 -4.24
N ARG A 130 -3.93 -23.20 -4.30
CA ARG A 130 -5.27 -22.91 -3.75
C ARG A 130 -5.22 -22.74 -2.24
N LEU A 131 -4.48 -23.60 -1.53
CA LEU A 131 -4.26 -23.47 -0.09
C LEU A 131 -3.55 -22.16 0.28
N VAL A 132 -2.58 -21.70 -0.53
CA VAL A 132 -1.93 -20.40 -0.32
C VAL A 132 -2.92 -19.25 -0.49
N ALA A 133 -3.74 -19.27 -1.54
CA ALA A 133 -4.76 -18.25 -1.75
C ALA A 133 -5.79 -18.24 -0.60
N SER A 134 -6.30 -19.41 -0.19
CA SER A 134 -7.21 -19.52 0.96
C SER A 134 -6.57 -19.01 2.25
N ALA A 135 -5.34 -19.43 2.57
CA ALA A 135 -4.63 -18.94 3.76
C ALA A 135 -4.40 -17.42 3.71
N THR A 136 -4.15 -16.87 2.52
CA THR A 136 -4.03 -15.42 2.32
C THR A 136 -5.34 -14.69 2.61
N LEU A 137 -6.49 -15.21 2.13
CA LEU A 137 -7.80 -14.65 2.45
C LEU A 137 -8.06 -14.65 3.96
N ARG A 138 -7.74 -15.74 4.66
CA ARG A 138 -7.87 -15.80 6.12
C ARG A 138 -6.96 -14.82 6.85
N ALA A 139 -5.75 -14.56 6.33
CA ALA A 139 -4.87 -13.54 6.89
C ALA A 139 -5.42 -12.12 6.68
N VAL A 140 -6.05 -11.86 5.53
CA VAL A 140 -6.74 -10.59 5.23
C VAL A 140 -7.95 -10.40 6.15
N GLU A 141 -8.78 -11.44 6.32
CA GLU A 141 -9.92 -11.41 7.23
C GLU A 141 -9.49 -11.09 8.66
N ALA A 142 -8.46 -11.79 9.17
CA ALA A 142 -7.88 -11.54 10.48
C ALA A 142 -7.34 -10.10 10.62
N ALA A 143 -6.71 -9.56 9.57
CA ALA A 143 -6.24 -8.18 9.58
C ALA A 143 -7.38 -7.16 9.65
N HIS A 144 -8.54 -7.45 9.08
CA HIS A 144 -9.65 -6.52 9.02
C HIS A 144 -10.77 -6.81 10.03
N GLY A 145 -10.59 -7.81 10.91
CA GLY A 145 -11.62 -8.21 11.87
C GLY A 145 -12.88 -8.70 11.16
N LEU A 146 -12.71 -9.39 10.03
CA LEU A 146 -13.79 -9.99 9.25
C LEU A 146 -13.83 -11.49 9.51
N CYS A 147 -15.00 -12.11 9.30
CA CYS A 147 -15.15 -13.56 9.38
C CYS A 147 -15.83 -14.11 8.13
N GLU A 148 -15.14 -14.99 7.41
CA GLU A 148 -15.70 -15.75 6.27
C GLU A 148 -16.36 -14.89 5.19
N ARG A 149 -15.79 -13.70 4.93
CA ARG A 149 -16.31 -12.75 3.94
C ARG A 149 -15.84 -13.06 2.52
N PHE A 150 -14.74 -13.81 2.38
CA PHE A 150 -14.15 -14.12 1.08
C PHE A 150 -14.10 -15.63 0.81
N GLY A 151 -14.60 -16.03 -0.36
CA GLY A 151 -14.49 -17.39 -0.89
C GLY A 151 -13.46 -17.47 -2.00
N LEU A 152 -12.68 -18.56 -2.04
CA LEU A 152 -11.77 -18.81 -3.15
C LEU A 152 -12.51 -19.56 -4.27
N GLU A 153 -12.66 -18.93 -5.43
CA GLU A 153 -13.29 -19.54 -6.60
C GLU A 153 -12.25 -20.28 -7.46
N ASP A 154 -11.19 -19.58 -7.86
CA ASP A 154 -10.17 -20.20 -8.72
C ASP A 154 -8.76 -19.62 -8.58
N VAL A 155 -7.77 -20.44 -8.92
CA VAL A 155 -6.36 -20.07 -9.02
C VAL A 155 -5.80 -20.65 -10.31
N SER A 156 -5.33 -19.77 -11.19
CA SER A 156 -4.61 -20.14 -12.40
C SER A 156 -3.18 -19.62 -12.36
N THR A 157 -2.21 -20.51 -12.58
CA THR A 157 -0.78 -20.17 -12.66
C THR A 157 -0.18 -20.48 -14.03
N THR A 158 -1.01 -20.83 -15.02
CA THR A 158 -0.60 -21.24 -16.37
C THR A 158 -0.79 -20.13 -17.40
N ALA A 159 -1.50 -19.05 -17.04
CA ALA A 159 -1.71 -17.90 -17.91
C ALA A 159 -0.39 -17.15 -18.18
N THR A 160 -0.28 -16.54 -19.35
CA THR A 160 0.87 -15.71 -19.73
C THR A 160 0.44 -14.38 -20.36
N VAL A 161 1.23 -13.33 -20.16
CA VAL A 161 1.07 -12.02 -20.82
C VAL A 161 2.40 -11.65 -21.44
N GLY A 162 2.47 -11.62 -22.78
CA GLY A 162 3.73 -11.35 -23.49
C GLY A 162 4.86 -12.32 -23.12
N SER A 163 4.52 -13.61 -22.94
CA SER A 163 5.40 -14.69 -22.49
C SER A 163 5.80 -14.68 -21.01
N TYR A 164 5.36 -13.69 -20.23
CA TYR A 164 5.58 -13.68 -18.78
C TYR A 164 4.46 -14.47 -18.09
N PRO A 165 4.76 -15.49 -17.27
CA PRO A 165 3.74 -16.22 -16.53
C PRO A 165 3.08 -15.32 -15.48
N VAL A 166 1.77 -15.46 -15.31
CA VAL A 166 0.95 -14.63 -14.42
C VAL A 166 0.07 -15.54 -13.57
N ALA A 167 0.09 -15.31 -12.26
CA ALA A 167 -0.88 -15.88 -11.34
C ALA A 167 -2.16 -15.04 -11.40
N ILE A 168 -3.30 -15.69 -11.58
CA ILE A 168 -4.63 -15.08 -11.59
C ILE A 168 -5.45 -15.77 -10.49
N VAL A 169 -6.09 -14.97 -9.64
CA VAL A 169 -6.93 -15.47 -8.54
C VAL A 169 -8.31 -14.84 -8.65
N LEU A 170 -9.34 -15.69 -8.59
CA LEU A 170 -10.75 -15.30 -8.53
C LEU A 170 -11.28 -15.55 -7.12
N VAL A 171 -11.93 -14.54 -6.55
CA VAL A 171 -12.43 -14.52 -5.18
C VAL A 171 -13.88 -14.06 -5.19
N SER A 172 -14.76 -14.79 -4.53
CA SER A 172 -16.11 -14.33 -4.20
C SER A 172 -16.06 -13.50 -2.92
N ALA A 173 -16.83 -12.41 -2.86
CA ALA A 173 -16.96 -11.58 -1.69
C ALA A 173 -18.44 -11.41 -1.34
N VAL A 174 -18.84 -11.88 -0.17
CA VAL A 174 -20.24 -11.90 0.27
C VAL A 174 -20.57 -10.66 1.08
N ARG A 175 -21.61 -9.95 0.67
CA ARG A 175 -22.22 -8.82 1.40
C ARG A 175 -23.68 -9.13 1.70
N GLU A 176 -24.28 -8.36 2.61
CA GLU A 176 -25.72 -8.48 2.96
C GLU A 176 -26.66 -8.33 1.75
N GLN A 177 -26.21 -7.61 0.72
CA GLN A 177 -27.00 -7.28 -0.48
C GLN A 177 -26.62 -8.08 -1.72
N GLY A 178 -25.72 -9.07 -1.62
CA GLY A 178 -25.32 -9.92 -2.75
C GLY A 178 -23.84 -10.32 -2.75
N GLU A 179 -23.43 -10.96 -3.83
CA GLU A 179 -22.08 -11.50 -4.04
C GLU A 179 -21.36 -10.71 -5.15
N ASP A 180 -20.10 -10.35 -4.90
CA ASP A 180 -19.20 -9.81 -5.93
C ASP A 180 -18.11 -10.83 -6.30
N LEU A 181 -17.78 -10.90 -7.58
CA LEU A 181 -16.58 -11.58 -8.04
C LEU A 181 -15.42 -10.60 -8.20
N LEU A 182 -14.30 -10.92 -7.55
CA LEU A 182 -13.09 -10.14 -7.49
C LEU A 182 -11.96 -10.90 -8.17
N VAL A 183 -11.25 -10.24 -9.07
CA VAL A 183 -10.08 -10.81 -9.73
C VAL A 183 -8.83 -10.01 -9.38
N GLY A 184 -7.75 -10.73 -9.15
CA GLY A 184 -6.43 -10.17 -8.94
C GLY A 184 -5.38 -10.95 -9.71
N SER A 185 -4.25 -10.29 -9.99
CA SER A 185 -3.16 -10.91 -10.73
C SER A 185 -1.78 -10.46 -10.25
N ALA A 186 -0.77 -11.30 -10.48
CA ALA A 186 0.63 -10.98 -10.22
C ALA A 186 1.55 -11.74 -11.15
N LEU A 187 2.62 -11.10 -11.62
CA LEU A 187 3.66 -11.77 -12.40
C LEU A 187 4.34 -12.85 -11.56
N ILE A 188 4.44 -14.06 -12.11
CA ILE A 188 5.22 -15.14 -11.54
C ILE A 188 6.68 -14.90 -11.92
N ARG A 189 7.53 -14.67 -10.92
CA ARG A 189 8.99 -14.54 -11.10
C ARG A 189 9.67 -15.84 -10.69
N GLN A 190 10.30 -15.85 -9.52
CA GLN A 190 10.99 -17.02 -8.98
C GLN A 190 10.10 -17.88 -8.07
N ASP A 191 9.02 -17.30 -7.54
CA ASP A 191 8.15 -17.95 -6.56
C ASP A 191 6.68 -17.82 -6.97
N THR A 192 6.13 -18.93 -7.44
CA THR A 192 4.73 -19.06 -7.84
C THR A 192 3.78 -18.87 -6.68
N LEU A 193 4.12 -19.35 -5.48
CA LEU A 193 3.23 -19.31 -4.32
C LEU A 193 3.12 -17.90 -3.78
N ARG A 194 4.25 -17.18 -3.72
CA ARG A 194 4.24 -15.74 -3.44
C ARG A 194 3.43 -14.97 -4.47
N ALA A 195 3.58 -15.29 -5.77
CA ALA A 195 2.79 -14.63 -6.81
C ALA A 195 1.29 -14.88 -6.62
N VAL A 196 0.88 -16.10 -6.28
CA VAL A 196 -0.52 -16.43 -5.95
C VAL A 196 -1.02 -15.60 -4.77
N GLY A 197 -0.26 -15.54 -3.67
CA GLY A 197 -0.63 -14.71 -2.52
C GLY A 197 -0.75 -13.22 -2.86
N LEU A 198 0.18 -12.68 -3.67
CA LEU A 198 0.12 -11.30 -4.15
C LEU A 198 -1.08 -11.05 -5.08
N ALA A 199 -1.43 -12.01 -5.94
CA ALA A 199 -2.63 -11.94 -6.79
C ALA A 199 -3.91 -11.97 -5.95
N THR A 200 -3.95 -12.80 -4.89
CA THR A 200 -5.05 -12.79 -3.92
C THR A 200 -5.19 -11.43 -3.23
N LEU A 201 -4.08 -10.86 -2.76
CA LEU A 201 -4.05 -9.52 -2.19
C LEU A 201 -4.50 -8.45 -3.20
N ASP A 202 -4.10 -8.56 -4.47
CA ASP A 202 -4.55 -7.64 -5.52
C ASP A 202 -6.07 -7.70 -5.75
N ALA A 203 -6.67 -8.90 -5.67
CA ALA A 203 -8.10 -9.10 -5.82
C ALA A 203 -8.91 -8.37 -4.73
N VAL A 204 -8.46 -8.48 -3.47
CA VAL A 204 -9.22 -8.02 -2.31
C VAL A 204 -8.84 -6.60 -1.85
N ASN A 205 -7.58 -6.19 -1.95
CA ASN A 205 -7.10 -4.91 -1.37
C ASN A 205 -7.80 -3.66 -1.94
N ARG A 206 -8.34 -3.71 -3.16
CA ARG A 206 -9.10 -2.57 -3.72
C ARG A 206 -10.48 -2.38 -3.09
N ARG A 207 -11.00 -3.40 -2.37
CA ARG A 207 -12.37 -3.42 -1.84
C ARG A 207 -12.45 -3.69 -0.34
N VAL A 208 -11.42 -4.24 0.29
CA VAL A 208 -11.44 -4.60 1.72
C VAL A 208 -11.67 -3.37 2.62
N SER A 209 -11.20 -2.17 2.23
CA SER A 209 -11.49 -0.92 2.97
C SER A 209 -12.95 -0.48 2.95
N ALA A 210 -13.81 -1.11 2.13
CA ALA A 210 -15.23 -0.81 2.02
C ALA A 210 -16.13 -1.79 2.81
N PHE A 211 -15.56 -2.80 3.47
CA PHE A 211 -16.32 -3.73 4.31
C PHE A 211 -16.40 -3.20 5.75
N PRO A 212 -17.59 -3.19 6.37
CA PRO A 212 -17.71 -2.91 7.80
C PRO A 212 -17.02 -4.03 8.60
N THR A 213 -16.22 -3.64 9.59
CA THR A 213 -15.54 -4.56 10.52
C THR A 213 -16.57 -5.37 11.33
N ASP A 214 -16.39 -6.69 11.46
CA ASP A 214 -17.33 -7.58 12.17
C ASP A 214 -17.09 -7.60 13.70
N VAL A 215 -16.16 -6.79 14.21
CA VAL A 215 -15.75 -6.81 15.63
C VAL A 215 -16.63 -5.88 16.48
N GLU A 216 -17.56 -6.46 17.23
CA GLU A 216 -17.94 -5.91 18.54
C GLU A 216 -16.73 -5.97 19.46
N ALA A 217 -16.43 -4.84 20.11
CA ALA A 217 -15.27 -4.65 20.97
C ALA A 217 -15.34 -5.54 22.23
N THR A 218 -14.87 -6.77 22.14
CA THR A 218 -14.61 -7.59 23.34
C THR A 218 -13.23 -7.22 23.88
N ALA A 219 -13.21 -6.23 24.77
CA ALA A 219 -12.07 -5.92 25.62
C ALA A 219 -11.66 -7.17 26.40
N VAL A 220 -10.50 -7.73 26.08
CA VAL A 220 -9.89 -8.78 26.91
C VAL A 220 -9.22 -8.10 28.08
N ALA A 221 -9.88 -8.23 29.22
CA ALA A 221 -9.40 -7.82 30.53
C ALA A 221 -8.06 -8.49 30.88
N GLN A 222 -7.28 -7.74 31.65
CA GLN A 222 -5.95 -8.03 32.14
C GLN A 222 -5.84 -9.42 32.78
N LEU A 223 -4.87 -10.22 32.35
CA LEU A 223 -4.36 -11.36 33.11
C LEU A 223 -3.27 -10.86 34.03
N SER A 224 -3.64 -10.64 35.29
CA SER A 224 -2.71 -10.54 36.42
C SER A 224 -2.02 -11.89 36.59
N GLU A 225 -0.68 -11.87 36.68
CA GLU A 225 0.14 -13.02 37.03
C GLU A 225 -0.25 -13.59 38.41
N PRO A 226 -0.25 -14.92 38.62
CA PRO A 226 -0.24 -15.48 39.95
C PRO A 226 1.20 -15.53 40.46
N THR A 227 1.52 -14.70 41.44
CA THR A 227 2.77 -14.74 42.20
C THR A 227 2.97 -16.11 42.83
N ALA A 228 4.20 -16.61 42.66
CA ALA A 228 4.67 -17.93 43.06
C ALA A 228 4.56 -18.22 44.57
N ALA A 229 4.47 -19.52 44.84
CA ALA A 229 4.41 -20.17 46.13
C ALA A 229 5.54 -19.76 47.09
N SER A 230 5.16 -19.43 48.33
CA SER A 230 6.02 -19.51 49.51
C SER A 230 5.74 -20.83 50.21
N THR A 231 6.76 -21.67 50.24
CA THR A 231 6.84 -22.89 51.04
C THR A 231 7.15 -22.45 52.46
N GLU A 232 6.18 -22.55 53.38
CA GLU A 232 6.47 -22.50 54.81
C GLU A 232 5.99 -23.78 55.46
N ASN A 233 6.98 -24.60 55.72
CA ASN A 233 6.94 -25.86 56.42
C ASN A 233 6.93 -25.51 57.91
N ASP A 234 5.84 -25.76 58.64
CA ASP A 234 5.93 -25.83 60.10
C ASP A 234 5.24 -27.09 60.63
N LEU A 235 6.10 -27.94 61.19
CA LEU A 235 5.76 -29.12 61.94
C LEU A 235 5.39 -28.68 63.35
N GLY A 236 4.25 -29.13 63.88
CA GLY A 236 4.20 -29.39 65.32
C GLY A 236 2.87 -29.34 66.02
N ARG A 237 2.45 -30.54 66.43
CA ARG A 237 2.06 -30.90 67.81
C ARG A 237 0.60 -30.67 68.29
N VAL A 238 0.03 -31.86 68.56
CA VAL A 238 -0.96 -32.28 69.58
C VAL A 238 -2.42 -31.94 69.34
#